data_AF-A0A1A3TUQ3-F1
#
_entry.id   AF-A0A1A3TUQ3-F1
#
_cell.length_a   1.000
_cell.length_b   1.000
_cell.length_c   1.000
_cell.angle_alpha   90.00
_cell.angle_beta   90.00
_cell.angle_gamma   90.00
#
_symmetry.space_group_name_H-M   'P 1'
#
loop_
_entity.id
_entity.type
_entity.pdbx_description
1 polymer ?
#
loop_
_entity_poly.entity_id
_entity_poly.type
_entity_poly.pdbx_seq_one_letter_code
_entity_poly.pdbx_strand_id
1 'polypeptide(L)'
;MGKRKQSSSDGTGFAILVFIGLLWWLRWVILAAVVIALAVIVTRWLTRRYAAHRAAEQARLREIRQRAELQNAQVLRGDPHGFYGQYPLPDRELIPRWYRPG
;
A
#
# COMPACT_ATOMS: atom_id res chain seq x y z
N MET A 1 -46.59 -65.56 -6.70
CA MET A 1 -46.48 -64.08 -6.77
C MET A 1 -45.07 -63.66 -6.34
N GLY A 2 -44.15 -63.52 -7.29
CA GLY A 2 -42.75 -63.16 -7.00
C GLY A 2 -42.61 -61.66 -6.80
N LYS A 3 -42.26 -61.23 -5.58
CA LYS A 3 -41.91 -59.84 -5.26
C LYS A 3 -40.58 -59.51 -5.93
N ARG A 4 -40.60 -58.76 -7.04
CA ARG A 4 -39.39 -58.22 -7.66
C ARG A 4 -38.79 -57.21 -6.68
N LYS A 5 -37.58 -57.50 -6.18
CA LYS A 5 -36.79 -56.53 -5.40
C LYS A 5 -36.39 -55.41 -6.36
N GLN A 6 -36.98 -54.24 -6.17
CA GLN A 6 -36.62 -53.03 -6.89
C GLN A 6 -35.21 -52.64 -6.44
N SER A 7 -34.27 -52.76 -7.38
CA SER A 7 -32.84 -52.47 -7.22
C SER A 7 -32.65 -51.03 -6.73
N SER A 8 -31.90 -50.86 -5.65
CA SER A 8 -31.49 -49.57 -5.07
C SER A 8 -30.39 -48.86 -5.88
N SER A 9 -30.27 -49.14 -7.18
CA SER A 9 -29.23 -48.64 -8.08
C SER A 9 -29.31 -47.14 -8.33
N ASP A 10 -30.50 -46.56 -8.25
CA ASP A 10 -30.75 -45.18 -8.69
C ASP A 10 -30.12 -44.16 -7.74
N GLY A 11 -30.11 -44.44 -6.43
CA GLY A 11 -29.48 -43.58 -5.43
C GLY A 11 -27.96 -43.58 -5.49
N THR A 12 -27.36 -44.73 -5.81
CA THR A 12 -25.90 -44.86 -5.94
C THR A 12 -25.38 -44.14 -7.20
N GLY A 13 -26.09 -44.24 -8.33
CA GLY A 13 -25.72 -43.53 -9.55
C GLY A 13 -25.77 -42.00 -9.39
N PHE A 14 -26.80 -41.48 -8.73
CA PHE A 14 -26.91 -40.05 -8.44
C PHE A 14 -25.78 -39.55 -7.52
N ALA A 15 -25.44 -40.31 -6.48
CA ALA A 15 -24.34 -39.97 -5.58
C ALA A 15 -22.98 -39.87 -6.31
N ILE A 16 -22.72 -40.76 -7.27
CA ILE A 16 -21.48 -40.75 -8.06
C ILE A 16 -21.42 -39.51 -8.96
N LEU A 17 -22.53 -39.14 -9.62
CA LEU A 17 -22.58 -37.95 -10.47
C LEU A 17 -22.36 -36.66 -9.68
N VAL A 18 -22.98 -36.55 -8.49
CA VAL A 18 -22.75 -35.41 -7.58
C VAL A 18 -21.30 -35.37 -7.14
N PHE A 19 -20.69 -36.52 -6.81
CA PHE A 19 -19.30 -36.59 -6.39
C PHE A 19 -18.32 -36.15 -7.50
N ILE A 20 -18.56 -36.58 -8.75
CA ILE A 20 -17.77 -36.15 -9.91
C ILE A 20 -17.93 -34.65 -10.17
N GLY A 21 -19.18 -34.14 -10.11
CA GLY A 21 -19.45 -32.71 -10.25
C GLY A 21 -18.76 -31.88 -9.17
N LEU A 22 -18.75 -32.38 -7.93
CA LEU A 22 -18.08 -31.75 -6.79
C LEU A 22 -16.56 -31.72 -6.96
N LEU A 23 -15.95 -32.82 -7.41
CA LEU A 23 -14.52 -32.89 -7.71
C LEU A 23 -14.13 -31.93 -8.86
N TRP A 24 -14.96 -31.85 -9.89
CA TRP A 24 -14.77 -30.92 -10.99
C TRP A 24 -14.84 -29.47 -10.53
N TRP A 25 -15.78 -29.14 -9.63
CA TRP A 25 -15.89 -27.82 -9.03
C TRP A 25 -14.71 -27.52 -8.10
N LEU A 26 -14.24 -28.52 -7.33
CA LEU A 26 -13.11 -28.39 -6.41
C LEU A 26 -11.82 -27.99 -7.14
N ARG A 27 -11.60 -28.45 -8.38
CA ARG A 27 -10.50 -27.98 -9.24
C ARG A 27 -10.49 -26.46 -9.38
N TRP A 28 -11.66 -25.84 -9.58
CA TRP A 28 -11.77 -24.39 -9.75
C TRP A 28 -11.53 -23.65 -8.44
N VAL A 29 -11.95 -24.23 -7.31
CA VAL A 29 -11.66 -23.68 -5.97
C VAL A 29 -10.15 -23.69 -5.69
N ILE A 30 -9.48 -24.82 -5.98
CA ILE A 30 -8.02 -24.94 -5.82
C ILE A 30 -7.31 -23.93 -6.73
N LEU A 31 -7.73 -23.82 -7.98
CA LEU A 31 -7.14 -22.88 -8.94
C LEU A 31 -7.34 -21.43 -8.49
N ALA A 32 -8.52 -21.07 -8.00
CA ALA A 32 -8.78 -19.76 -7.44
C ALA A 32 -7.89 -19.46 -6.21
N ALA A 33 -7.74 -20.43 -5.30
CA ALA A 33 -6.88 -20.29 -4.13
C ALA A 33 -5.40 -20.08 -4.54
N VAL A 34 -4.92 -20.83 -5.55
CA VAL A 34 -3.57 -20.65 -6.10
C VAL A 34 -3.40 -19.26 -6.70
N VAL A 35 -4.37 -18.79 -7.50
CA VAL A 35 -4.31 -17.45 -8.10
C VAL A 35 -4.28 -16.35 -7.03
N ILE A 36 -5.12 -16.47 -6.00
CA ILE A 36 -5.13 -15.52 -4.87
C ILE A 36 -3.79 -15.54 -4.14
N ALA A 37 -3.25 -16.72 -3.82
CA ALA A 37 -1.95 -16.84 -3.17
C ALA A 37 -0.84 -16.19 -4.00
N LEU A 38 -0.85 -16.43 -5.31
CA LEU A 38 0.13 -15.87 -6.24
C LEU A 38 0.00 -14.34 -6.33
N ALA A 39 -1.23 -13.82 -6.38
CA ALA A 39 -1.48 -12.38 -6.35
C ALA A 39 -0.98 -11.73 -5.05
N VAL A 40 -1.19 -12.36 -3.89
CA VAL A 40 -0.68 -11.87 -2.60
C VAL A 40 0.84 -11.87 -2.57
N ILE A 41 1.49 -12.94 -3.04
CA ILE A 41 2.96 -13.05 -3.09
C ILE A 41 3.54 -11.96 -4.00
N VAL A 42 3.01 -11.81 -5.21
CA VAL A 42 3.46 -10.81 -6.19
C VAL A 42 3.26 -9.41 -5.64
N THR A 43 2.08 -9.11 -5.10
CA THR A 43 1.79 -7.79 -4.52
C THR A 43 2.72 -7.47 -3.35
N ARG A 44 2.99 -8.45 -2.46
CA ARG A 44 3.91 -8.29 -1.34
C ARG A 44 5.36 -8.09 -1.79
N TRP A 45 5.77 -8.74 -2.88
CA TRP A 45 7.09 -8.55 -3.46
C TRP A 45 7.22 -7.19 -4.15
N LEU A 46 6.21 -6.78 -4.92
CA LEU A 46 6.17 -5.48 -5.59
C LEU A 46 6.18 -4.34 -4.58
N THR A 47 5.35 -4.42 -3.55
CA THR A 47 5.32 -3.42 -2.46
C THR A 47 6.65 -3.32 -1.73
N ARG A 48 7.36 -4.44 -1.49
CA ARG A 48 8.71 -4.39 -0.90
C ARG A 48 9.71 -3.66 -1.80
N ARG A 49 9.68 -3.90 -3.12
CA ARG A 49 10.53 -3.20 -4.08
C ARG A 49 10.17 -1.72 -4.21
N TYR A 50 8.89 -1.39 -4.25
CA TYR A 50 8.41 0.00 -4.32
C TYR A 50 8.59 0.76 -3.01
N ALA A 51 8.53 0.08 -1.86
CA ALA A 51 8.72 0.69 -0.54
C ALA A 51 10.10 1.33 -0.41
N ALA A 52 11.15 0.75 -1.03
CA ALA A 52 12.48 1.34 -1.02
C ALA A 52 12.51 2.73 -1.71
N HIS A 53 11.84 2.86 -2.85
CA HIS A 53 11.73 4.15 -3.56
C HIS A 53 10.80 5.13 -2.84
N ARG A 54 9.63 4.65 -2.36
CA ARG A 54 8.68 5.48 -1.61
C ARG A 54 9.24 5.95 -0.27
N ALA A 55 10.10 5.18 0.38
CA ALA A 55 10.74 5.57 1.64
C ALA A 55 11.65 6.79 1.46
N ALA A 56 12.39 6.87 0.34
CA ALA A 56 13.22 8.03 0.03
C ALA A 56 12.37 9.30 -0.21
N GLU A 57 11.27 9.17 -0.97
CA GLU A 57 10.33 10.28 -1.20
C GLU A 57 9.68 10.74 0.12
N GLN A 58 9.25 9.79 0.96
CA GLN A 58 8.65 10.10 2.25
C GLN A 58 9.64 10.74 3.22
N ALA A 59 10.92 10.35 3.19
CA ALA A 59 11.95 10.97 4.01
C ALA A 59 12.12 12.46 3.65
N ARG A 60 12.17 12.79 2.35
CA ARG A 60 12.22 14.19 1.89
C ARG A 60 10.99 14.99 2.34
N LEU A 61 9.79 14.43 2.17
CA LEU A 61 8.56 15.10 2.59
C LEU A 61 8.49 15.31 4.10
N ARG A 62 8.98 14.35 4.90
CA ARG A 62 9.04 14.49 6.37
C ARG A 62 9.99 15.62 6.78
N GLU A 63 11.14 15.76 6.14
CA GLU A 63 12.08 16.83 6.44
C GLU A 63 11.50 18.22 6.13
N ILE A 64 10.77 18.35 5.01
CA ILE A 64 10.06 19.59 4.67
C ILE A 64 8.96 19.87 5.72
N ARG A 65 8.17 18.85 6.08
CA ARG A 65 7.11 18.98 7.07
C ARG A 65 7.65 19.40 8.44
N GLN A 66 8.76 18.80 8.87
CA GLN A 66 9.42 19.13 10.13
C GLN A 66 9.90 20.59 10.13
N ARG A 67 10.51 21.06 9.04
CA ARG A 67 10.92 22.47 8.90
C ARG A 67 9.73 23.42 8.92
N ALA A 68 8.64 23.06 8.23
CA ALA A 68 7.43 23.85 8.22
C ALA A 68 6.76 23.91 9.61
N GLU A 69 6.75 22.81 10.37
CA GLU A 69 6.23 22.80 11.74
C GLU A 69 7.06 23.66 12.68
N LEU A 70 8.40 23.63 12.57
CA LEU A 70 9.28 24.50 13.36
C LEU A 70 9.02 25.99 13.06
N GLN A 71 8.88 26.36 11.79
CA GLN A 71 8.56 27.73 11.39
C GLN A 71 7.17 28.16 11.85
N ASN A 72 6.16 27.29 11.71
CA ASN A 72 4.82 27.56 12.21
C ASN A 72 4.81 27.74 13.74
N ALA A 73 5.55 26.90 14.46
CA ALA A 73 5.69 27.04 15.91
C ALA A 73 6.40 28.35 16.32
N GLN A 74 7.34 28.85 15.52
CA GLN A 74 7.98 30.16 15.73
C GLN A 74 6.98 31.31 15.51
N VAL A 75 6.20 31.27 14.43
CA VAL A 75 5.13 32.25 14.15
C VAL A 75 4.13 32.31 15.30
N LEU A 76 3.65 31.17 15.77
CA LEU A 76 2.68 31.09 16.87
C LEU A 76 3.24 31.59 18.21
N ARG A 77 4.57 31.56 18.38
CA ARG A 77 5.26 32.07 19.57
C ARG A 77 5.55 33.58 19.49
N GLY A 78 5.20 34.23 18.38
CA GLY A 78 5.52 35.63 18.12
C GLY A 78 7.01 35.88 17.86
N ASP A 79 7.76 34.83 17.50
CA ASP A 79 9.17 34.95 17.16
C ASP A 79 9.32 35.63 15.79
N PRO A 80 10.04 36.77 15.68
CA PRO A 80 10.22 37.48 14.41
C PRO A 80 10.90 36.63 13.34
N HIS A 81 11.66 35.59 13.70
CA HIS A 81 12.25 34.66 12.75
C HIS A 81 11.24 33.73 12.07
N GLY A 82 10.06 33.52 12.66
CA GLY A 82 8.99 32.71 12.06
C GLY A 82 8.31 33.38 10.87
N PHE A 83 8.28 34.73 10.83
CA PHE A 83 7.60 35.50 9.77
C PHE A 83 8.44 35.67 8.51
N TYR A 84 9.75 35.93 8.68
CA TYR A 84 10.64 36.20 7.55
C TYR A 84 11.54 35.01 7.21
N GLY A 85 11.57 33.95 8.02
CA GLY A 85 12.55 32.87 7.85
C GLY A 85 13.99 33.37 7.93
N GLN A 86 14.96 32.45 7.78
CA GLN A 86 16.35 32.81 7.53
C GLN A 86 16.57 32.86 6.01
N TYR A 87 16.44 34.03 5.41
CA TYR A 87 16.89 34.23 4.04
C TYR A 87 18.42 34.32 4.02
N PRO A 88 19.11 33.61 3.10
CA PRO A 88 20.52 33.88 2.86
C PRO A 88 20.67 35.34 2.45
N LEU A 89 21.75 35.98 2.90
CA LEU A 89 22.05 37.34 2.44
C LEU A 89 22.16 37.34 0.91
N PRO A 90 21.64 38.38 0.23
CA PRO A 90 21.81 38.53 -1.21
C PRO A 90 23.28 38.46 -1.61
N ASP A 91 23.56 38.08 -2.86
CA ASP A 91 24.93 38.08 -3.38
C ASP A 91 25.60 39.43 -3.12
N ARG A 92 26.92 39.40 -2.85
CA ARG A 92 27.70 40.58 -2.46
C ARG A 92 27.60 41.75 -3.44
N GLU A 93 27.31 41.46 -4.70
CA GLU A 93 27.11 42.44 -5.78
C GLU A 93 25.80 43.24 -5.62
N LEU A 94 24.79 42.65 -4.98
CA LEU A 94 23.50 43.25 -4.69
C LEU A 94 23.47 43.97 -3.33
N ILE A 95 24.48 43.75 -2.47
CA ILE A 95 24.60 44.41 -1.18
C ILE A 95 25.23 45.80 -1.39
N PRO A 96 24.53 46.90 -1.07
CA PRO A 96 25.11 48.24 -1.16
C PRO A 96 26.33 48.36 -0.25
N ARG A 97 27.41 49.01 -0.71
CA ARG A 97 28.69 49.13 0.04
C ARG A 97 28.56 49.78 1.42
N TRP A 98 27.47 50.49 1.67
CA TRP A 98 27.17 51.15 2.94
C TRP A 98 26.42 50.26 3.94
N TYR A 99 25.94 49.08 3.54
CA TYR A 99 25.23 48.16 4.43
C TYR A 99 26.21 47.41 5.34
N ARG A 100 26.03 47.52 6.67
CA ARG A 100 26.72 46.70 7.67
C ARG A 100 25.68 45.85 8.41
N PRO A 101 25.78 44.52 8.41
CA PRO A 101 24.96 43.69 9.27
C PRO A 101 25.34 43.97 10.74
N GLY A 102 24.34 44.24 11.57
CA GLY A 102 24.47 44.46 13.01
C GLY A 102 24.15 43.20 13.81
#